data_AF-A0A4Q1URD6-F1
#
_entry.id   AF-A0A4Q1URD6-F1
#
_cell.length_a   1.000
_cell.length_b   1.000
_cell.length_c   1.000
_cell.angle_alpha   90.00
_cell.angle_beta   90.00
_cell.angle_gamma   90.00
#
_symmetry.space_group_name_H-M   'P 1'
#
loop_
_entity.id
_entity.type
_entity.pdbx_description
1 polymer ?
#
loop_
_entity_poly.entity_id
_entity_poly.type
_entity_poly.pdbx_seq_one_letter_code
_entity_poly.pdbx_strand_id
1 'polypeptide(L)'
;MRIKDLPAPVTAAKADWLPGTHWIGFTPRNGSTNAREQRRAAINAQINGGYIIEYVTLKFDDPNPGYETDAGYLAEKASHSEVAGKFIAVHRLRASARSLKAILGDQEYEELQNMWADGDKRYRWSVAFPIIESYALVPHRYANAVLSPEAMARVFGHPSGTLRPLNDDERSQIAELEIEPRPTVNAWIGIEDEAKMAEQSQINSDTVKLINGDLALAALEGMSEEQKAKVRRRAAWLAERFVRRRAKSGQLVCDNCNFDPADKAAHTTVTARSLLDVHHMNPLEEGIRYTTEADFCLVCPNCHRFMHRLARTLTDPMEKAKALRPVEK
;
A
#
# COMPACT_ATOMS: atom_id res chain seq x y z
N MET A 1 -7.11 1.10 15.23
CA MET A 1 -6.43 -0.22 15.10
C MET A 1 -4.98 -0.07 15.58
N ARG A 2 -4.20 -1.14 15.73
CA ARG A 2 -2.78 -1.03 16.08
C ARG A 2 -1.91 -1.39 14.87
N ILE A 3 -0.64 -0.98 14.88
CA ILE A 3 0.32 -1.31 13.81
C ILE A 3 0.41 -2.83 13.58
N LYS A 4 0.40 -3.64 14.64
CA LYS A 4 0.44 -5.11 14.53
C LYS A 4 -0.78 -5.71 13.82
N ASP A 5 -1.88 -4.98 13.72
CA ASP A 5 -3.11 -5.44 13.08
C ASP A 5 -3.11 -5.16 11.57
N LEU A 6 -2.04 -4.53 11.04
CA LEU A 6 -1.91 -4.27 9.61
C LEU A 6 -1.77 -5.59 8.82
N PRO A 7 -2.30 -5.65 7.58
CA PRO A 7 -2.20 -6.83 6.72
C PRO A 7 -0.76 -7.24 6.34
N ALA A 8 0.20 -6.36 6.53
CA ALA A 8 1.62 -6.58 6.29
C ALA A 8 2.44 -5.84 7.36
N PRO A 9 3.67 -6.29 7.68
CA PRO A 9 4.49 -5.63 8.67
C PRO A 9 4.97 -4.24 8.20
N VAL A 10 5.30 -3.38 9.15
CA VAL A 10 6.11 -2.18 8.89
C VAL A 10 7.57 -2.62 8.75
N THR A 11 8.11 -2.49 7.54
CA THR A 11 9.43 -3.03 7.19
C THR A 11 10.54 -1.99 7.21
N ALA A 12 10.20 -0.71 7.08
CA ALA A 12 11.18 0.36 7.06
C ALA A 12 10.63 1.68 7.62
N ALA A 13 11.54 2.59 7.99
CA ALA A 13 11.19 3.94 8.38
C ALA A 13 11.66 4.96 7.33
N LYS A 14 10.84 5.98 7.08
CA LYS A 14 11.24 7.19 6.35
C LYS A 14 11.51 8.30 7.36
N ALA A 15 12.71 8.86 7.31
CA ALA A 15 13.04 10.11 7.98
C ALA A 15 12.98 11.24 6.96
N ASP A 16 12.11 12.22 7.16
CA ASP A 16 12.08 13.48 6.42
C ASP A 16 11.71 14.63 7.35
N TRP A 17 11.97 15.86 6.92
CA TRP A 17 11.46 17.03 7.64
C TRP A 17 10.05 17.42 7.17
N LEU A 18 9.66 17.07 5.94
CA LEU A 18 8.27 17.21 5.48
C LEU A 18 7.47 15.93 5.69
N PRO A 19 6.31 16.00 6.36
CA PRO A 19 5.30 14.96 6.31
C PRO A 19 4.89 14.61 4.88
N GLY A 20 4.82 13.32 4.58
CA GLY A 20 4.27 12.77 3.36
C GLY A 20 2.78 13.08 3.27
N THR A 21 2.39 13.69 2.15
CA THR A 21 0.99 14.01 1.88
C THR A 21 0.36 12.91 1.02
N HIS A 22 0.81 12.81 -0.22
CA HIS A 22 0.27 11.89 -1.22
C HIS A 22 1.34 10.98 -1.84
N TRP A 23 2.61 11.30 -1.61
CA TRP A 23 3.76 10.57 -2.14
C TRP A 23 4.93 10.67 -1.15
N ILE A 24 5.87 9.74 -1.26
CA ILE A 24 7.15 9.78 -0.56
C ILE A 24 8.27 9.84 -1.59
N GLY A 25 9.10 10.87 -1.51
CA GLY A 25 10.15 11.15 -2.48
C GLY A 25 11.53 10.77 -2.00
N PHE A 26 12.37 10.42 -2.96
CA PHE A 26 13.77 10.11 -2.74
C PHE A 26 14.63 10.77 -3.81
N THR A 27 15.71 11.40 -3.37
CA THR A 27 16.66 12.05 -4.27
C THR A 27 17.71 11.03 -4.74
N PRO A 28 17.78 10.72 -6.05
CA PRO A 28 18.83 9.86 -6.59
C PRO A 28 20.21 10.53 -6.47
N ARG A 29 21.28 9.77 -6.71
CA ARG A 29 22.66 10.29 -6.62
C ARG A 29 22.96 11.35 -7.69
N ASN A 30 22.30 11.26 -8.84
CA ASN A 30 22.37 12.23 -9.93
C ASN A 30 21.10 12.15 -10.79
N GLY A 31 20.99 13.02 -11.79
CA GLY A 31 19.82 13.11 -12.67
C GLY A 31 19.69 12.00 -13.73
N SER A 32 20.64 11.06 -13.81
CA SER A 32 20.60 10.00 -14.84
C SER A 32 19.47 9.00 -14.60
N THR A 33 18.96 8.40 -15.68
CA THR A 33 17.96 7.32 -15.62
C THR A 33 18.46 6.14 -14.80
N ASN A 34 19.73 5.77 -14.92
CA ASN A 34 20.33 4.68 -14.13
C ASN A 34 20.30 4.97 -12.62
N ALA A 35 20.65 6.18 -12.20
CA ALA A 35 20.60 6.56 -10.79
C ALA A 35 19.17 6.55 -10.22
N ARG A 36 18.17 6.90 -11.04
CA ARG A 36 16.74 6.81 -10.69
C ARG A 36 16.30 5.36 -10.54
N GLU A 37 16.67 4.48 -11.47
CA GLU A 37 16.34 3.06 -11.41
C GLU A 37 17.00 2.34 -10.24
N GLN A 38 18.29 2.62 -9.97
CA GLN A 38 18.98 2.10 -8.79
C GLN A 38 18.31 2.56 -7.49
N ARG A 39 17.91 3.84 -7.41
CA ARG A 39 17.17 4.36 -6.26
C ARG A 39 15.83 3.65 -6.11
N ARG A 40 15.05 3.51 -7.18
CA ARG A 40 13.78 2.80 -7.19
C ARG A 40 13.93 1.36 -6.69
N ALA A 41 14.92 0.63 -7.22
CA ALA A 41 15.19 -0.75 -6.83
C ALA A 41 15.57 -0.86 -5.35
N ALA A 42 16.42 0.03 -4.84
CA ALA A 42 16.80 0.08 -3.43
C ALA A 42 15.58 0.32 -2.52
N ILE A 43 14.74 1.31 -2.86
CA ILE A 43 13.53 1.60 -2.07
C ILE A 43 12.57 0.40 -2.07
N ASN A 44 12.34 -0.23 -3.22
CA ASN A 44 11.49 -1.43 -3.30
C ASN A 44 12.01 -2.59 -2.46
N ALA A 45 13.33 -2.83 -2.47
CA ALA A 45 13.95 -3.85 -1.64
C ALA A 45 13.79 -3.54 -0.14
N GLN A 46 13.85 -2.26 0.25
CA GLN A 46 13.68 -1.83 1.63
C GLN A 46 12.22 -1.90 2.11
N ILE A 47 11.26 -1.54 1.25
CA ILE A 47 9.82 -1.69 1.54
C ILE A 47 9.49 -3.18 1.67
N ASN A 48 10.08 -4.05 0.83
CA ASN A 48 9.85 -5.49 0.87
C ASN A 48 8.36 -5.89 0.91
N GLY A 49 7.51 -5.12 0.20
CA GLY A 49 6.06 -5.31 0.17
C GLY A 49 5.28 -4.94 1.44
N GLY A 50 5.95 -4.44 2.47
CA GLY A 50 5.34 -3.99 3.72
C GLY A 50 4.95 -2.51 3.75
N TYR A 51 4.67 -2.01 4.94
CA TYR A 51 4.42 -0.61 5.22
C TYR A 51 5.71 0.11 5.61
N ILE A 52 5.70 1.44 5.52
CA ILE A 52 6.74 2.29 6.09
C ILE A 52 6.17 3.14 7.21
N ILE A 53 6.94 3.36 8.27
CA ILE A 53 6.59 4.35 9.31
C ILE A 53 7.29 5.67 9.01
N GLU A 54 6.55 6.76 9.15
CA GLU A 54 7.03 8.11 8.90
C GLU A 54 7.49 8.79 10.19
N TYR A 55 8.75 9.20 10.19
CA TYR A 55 9.39 9.97 11.25
C TYR A 55 9.74 11.37 10.75
N VAL A 56 9.29 12.39 11.47
CA VAL A 56 9.64 13.78 11.18
C VAL A 56 10.94 14.15 11.90
N THR A 57 11.96 14.57 11.16
CA THR A 57 13.26 14.94 11.75
C THR A 57 13.16 16.20 12.60
N LEU A 58 14.05 16.34 13.59
CA LEU A 58 14.08 17.52 14.47
C LEU A 58 14.44 18.82 13.74
N LYS A 59 15.27 18.73 12.69
CA LYS A 59 15.68 19.88 11.88
C LYS A 59 14.77 19.99 10.65
N PHE A 60 14.39 21.23 10.31
CA PHE A 60 13.80 21.62 9.03
C PHE A 60 14.89 22.20 8.12
N ASP A 61 14.90 21.85 6.84
CA ASP A 61 15.89 22.37 5.89
C ASP A 61 15.59 23.84 5.53
N ASP A 62 16.64 24.61 5.22
CA ASP A 62 16.51 25.96 4.71
C ASP A 62 16.27 25.92 3.19
N PRO A 63 15.38 26.77 2.65
CA PRO A 63 15.09 26.81 1.22
C PRO A 63 16.21 27.56 0.49
N ASN A 64 16.20 27.48 -0.83
CA ASN A 64 17.09 28.25 -1.68
C ASN A 64 16.85 29.77 -1.52
N PRO A 65 17.87 30.61 -1.79
CA PRO A 65 17.73 32.06 -1.69
C PRO A 65 16.55 32.61 -2.51
N GLY A 66 15.77 33.50 -1.91
CA GLY A 66 14.56 34.09 -2.48
C GLY A 66 13.25 33.43 -2.01
N TYR A 67 13.32 32.31 -1.29
CA TYR A 67 12.16 31.58 -0.75
C TYR A 67 12.04 31.69 0.77
N GLU A 68 12.88 32.47 1.45
CA GLU A 68 12.89 32.58 2.92
C GLU A 68 11.60 33.17 3.48
N THR A 69 10.89 33.97 2.68
CA THR A 69 9.59 34.58 3.02
C THR A 69 8.43 33.97 2.24
N ASP A 70 8.66 32.85 1.54
CA ASP A 70 7.59 32.15 0.83
C ASP A 70 6.51 31.68 1.83
N ALA A 71 5.24 31.95 1.50
CA ALA A 71 4.13 31.67 2.41
C ALA A 71 3.96 30.16 2.66
N GLY A 72 4.23 29.32 1.65
CA GLY A 72 4.19 27.87 1.78
C GLY A 72 5.28 27.36 2.71
N TYR A 73 6.52 27.78 2.46
CA TYR A 73 7.67 27.44 3.33
C TYR A 73 7.42 27.82 4.79
N LEU A 74 6.94 29.04 5.06
CA LEU A 74 6.68 29.51 6.42
C LEU A 74 5.56 28.71 7.10
N ALA A 75 4.50 28.35 6.36
CA ALA A 75 3.42 27.52 6.87
C ALA A 75 3.88 26.08 7.19
N GLU A 76 4.69 25.48 6.32
CA GLU A 76 5.27 24.16 6.51
C GLU A 76 6.23 24.13 7.70
N LYS A 77 7.09 25.15 7.82
CA LYS A 77 8.02 25.31 8.94
C LYS A 77 7.31 25.49 10.28
N ALA A 78 6.21 26.26 10.30
CA ALA A 78 5.38 26.41 11.50
C ALA A 78 4.76 25.05 11.90
N SER A 79 4.16 24.35 10.93
CA SER A 79 3.55 23.03 11.13
C SER A 79 4.55 21.97 11.58
N HIS A 80 5.79 22.03 11.07
CA HIS A 80 6.87 21.11 11.44
C HIS A 80 7.15 21.12 12.94
N SER A 81 7.10 22.29 13.59
CA SER A 81 7.37 22.40 15.02
C SER A 81 6.41 21.57 15.90
N GLU A 82 5.21 21.28 15.41
CA GLU A 82 4.21 20.48 16.11
C GLU A 82 4.51 18.97 16.03
N VAL A 83 5.26 18.54 15.02
CA VAL A 83 5.48 17.12 14.70
C VAL A 83 6.96 16.71 14.73
N ALA A 84 7.88 17.65 14.86
CA ALA A 84 9.31 17.42 14.92
C ALA A 84 9.68 16.36 15.97
N GLY A 85 10.45 15.35 15.54
CA GLY A 85 10.87 14.23 16.37
C GLY A 85 9.80 13.15 16.62
N LYS A 86 8.64 13.22 15.94
CA LYS A 86 7.53 12.28 16.14
C LYS A 86 7.37 11.30 14.97
N PHE A 87 6.85 10.13 15.29
CA PHE A 87 6.14 9.29 14.35
C PHE A 87 4.73 9.84 14.12
N ILE A 88 4.35 9.98 12.86
CA ILE A 88 3.09 10.64 12.50
C ILE A 88 2.14 9.77 11.67
N ALA A 89 2.67 8.85 10.86
CA ALA A 89 1.85 7.99 10.01
C ALA A 89 2.56 6.70 9.63
N VAL A 90 1.77 5.73 9.18
CA VAL A 90 2.22 4.52 8.50
C VAL A 90 1.63 4.50 7.10
N HIS A 91 2.47 4.29 6.10
CA HIS A 91 2.08 4.35 4.69
C HIS A 91 2.39 3.05 3.98
N ARG A 92 1.49 2.65 3.09
CA ARG A 92 1.82 1.69 2.04
C ARG A 92 2.15 2.46 0.78
N LEU A 93 3.31 2.16 0.23
CA LEU A 93 3.78 2.75 -1.02
C LEU A 93 3.48 1.82 -2.18
N ARG A 94 3.20 2.41 -3.34
CA ARG A 94 3.17 1.66 -4.60
C ARG A 94 4.56 1.07 -4.89
N ALA A 95 4.64 -0.10 -5.50
CA ALA A 95 5.94 -0.70 -5.88
C ALA A 95 6.62 0.00 -7.08
N SER A 96 5.87 0.70 -7.92
CA SER A 96 6.42 1.47 -9.03
C SER A 96 6.48 2.95 -8.68
N ALA A 97 7.70 3.49 -8.68
CA ALA A 97 7.90 4.93 -8.65
C ALA A 97 7.35 5.56 -9.93
N ARG A 98 6.83 6.77 -9.81
CA ARG A 98 6.53 7.67 -10.93
C ARG A 98 7.52 8.84 -10.90
N SER A 99 7.69 9.52 -12.03
CA SER A 99 8.37 10.80 -12.00
C SER A 99 7.56 11.77 -11.14
N LEU A 100 8.23 12.53 -10.28
CA LEU A 100 7.55 13.50 -9.41
C LEU A 100 6.74 14.51 -10.24
N LYS A 101 7.28 14.92 -11.39
CA LYS A 101 6.60 15.78 -12.37
C LYS A 101 5.27 15.22 -12.86
N ALA A 102 5.12 13.91 -13.00
CA ALA A 102 3.83 13.30 -13.38
C ALA A 102 2.84 13.20 -12.20
N ILE A 103 3.30 13.39 -10.96
CA ILE A 103 2.46 13.41 -9.76
C ILE A 103 1.98 14.83 -9.47
N LEU A 104 2.89 15.81 -9.49
CA LEU A 104 2.63 17.21 -9.15
C LEU A 104 2.17 18.06 -10.35
N GLY A 105 2.53 17.66 -11.57
CA GLY A 105 2.44 18.51 -12.75
C GLY A 105 3.66 19.42 -12.92
N ASP A 106 3.72 20.09 -14.06
CA ASP A 106 4.90 20.84 -14.50
C ASP A 106 5.22 22.02 -13.59
N GLN A 107 4.24 22.85 -13.27
CA GLN A 107 4.44 24.08 -12.49
C GLN A 107 4.91 23.78 -11.07
N GLU A 108 4.16 22.97 -10.33
CA GLU A 108 4.47 22.63 -8.94
C GLU A 108 5.80 21.87 -8.83
N TYR A 109 6.14 21.03 -9.83
CA TYR A 109 7.46 20.41 -9.89
C TYR A 109 8.59 21.44 -10.02
N GLU A 110 8.46 22.44 -10.91
CA GLU A 110 9.50 23.46 -11.09
C GLU A 110 9.63 24.36 -9.86
N GLU A 111 8.52 24.74 -9.22
CA GLU A 111 8.50 25.50 -7.96
C GLU A 111 9.22 24.73 -6.84
N LEU A 112 8.92 23.44 -6.69
CA LEU A 112 9.59 22.57 -5.72
C LEU A 112 11.09 22.46 -6.00
N GLN A 113 11.48 22.28 -7.27
CA GLN A 113 12.91 22.21 -7.62
C GLN A 113 13.60 23.56 -7.38
N ASN A 114 12.94 24.70 -7.66
CA ASN A 114 13.50 26.02 -7.40
C ASN A 114 13.75 26.25 -5.91
N MET A 115 12.82 25.82 -5.07
CA MET A 115 12.93 26.00 -3.62
C MET A 115 13.97 25.08 -2.98
N TRP A 116 14.12 23.84 -3.46
CA TRP A 116 14.83 22.81 -2.68
C TRP A 116 16.00 22.11 -3.40
N ALA A 117 16.16 22.25 -4.72
CA ALA A 117 17.24 21.59 -5.44
C ALA A 117 18.61 22.24 -5.14
N ASP A 118 19.66 21.42 -5.09
CA ASP A 118 21.03 21.88 -4.85
C ASP A 118 21.65 22.43 -6.14
N GLY A 119 21.50 23.74 -6.37
CA GLY A 119 21.97 24.42 -7.58
C GLY A 119 21.37 23.82 -8.86
N ASP A 120 22.22 23.47 -9.83
CA ASP A 120 21.77 22.89 -11.11
C ASP A 120 21.27 21.43 -11.00
N LYS A 121 21.29 20.83 -9.79
CA LYS A 121 20.87 19.45 -9.54
C LYS A 121 19.36 19.32 -9.40
N ARG A 122 18.63 19.67 -10.48
CA ARG A 122 17.15 19.64 -10.58
C ARG A 122 16.56 18.22 -10.66
N TYR A 123 16.84 17.41 -9.65
CA TYR A 123 16.32 16.05 -9.51
C TYR A 123 15.96 15.69 -8.05
N ARG A 124 15.74 16.70 -7.20
CA ARG A 124 15.32 16.48 -5.81
C ARG A 124 13.98 15.75 -5.77
N TRP A 125 13.90 14.68 -4.98
CA TRP A 125 12.73 13.80 -4.89
C TRP A 125 12.21 13.26 -6.24
N SER A 126 13.03 13.26 -7.29
CA SER A 126 12.61 12.82 -8.64
C SER A 126 12.23 11.33 -8.73
N VAL A 127 12.55 10.53 -7.71
CA VAL A 127 12.02 9.17 -7.53
C VAL A 127 10.96 9.22 -6.44
N ALA A 128 9.69 9.29 -6.86
CA ALA A 128 8.56 9.44 -5.95
C ALA A 128 7.64 8.23 -6.01
N PHE A 129 7.23 7.76 -4.84
CA PHE A 129 6.33 6.63 -4.68
C PHE A 129 4.99 7.13 -4.17
N PRO A 130 3.90 6.94 -4.95
CA PRO A 130 2.56 7.26 -4.48
C PRO A 130 2.20 6.48 -3.20
N ILE A 131 1.57 7.16 -2.25
CA ILE A 131 0.96 6.54 -1.08
C ILE A 131 -0.39 5.98 -1.50
N ILE A 132 -0.56 4.66 -1.37
CA ILE A 132 -1.77 3.93 -1.77
C ILE A 132 -2.67 3.61 -0.57
N GLU A 133 -2.08 3.49 0.62
CA GLU A 133 -2.80 3.36 1.89
C GLU A 133 -2.05 4.21 2.92
N SER A 134 -2.79 4.88 3.81
CA SER A 134 -2.21 5.70 4.86
C SER A 134 -2.99 5.54 6.15
N TYR A 135 -2.28 5.47 7.26
CA TYR A 135 -2.84 5.44 8.59
C TYR A 135 -2.14 6.49 9.44
N ALA A 136 -2.89 7.43 10.01
CA ALA A 136 -2.33 8.41 10.93
C ALA A 136 -2.07 7.75 12.30
N LEU A 137 -0.98 8.12 12.97
CA LEU A 137 -0.77 7.75 14.37
C LEU A 137 -1.60 8.68 15.26
N VAL A 138 -2.44 8.11 16.11
CA VAL A 138 -3.32 8.88 16.99
C VAL A 138 -3.12 8.41 18.42
N PRO A 139 -2.46 9.20 19.30
CA PRO A 139 -1.74 10.44 19.02
C PRO A 139 -0.40 10.20 18.33
N HIS A 140 0.15 11.24 17.67
CA HIS A 140 1.57 11.26 17.30
C HIS A 140 2.45 10.98 18.53
N ARG A 141 3.53 10.21 18.34
CA ARG A 141 4.45 9.82 19.42
C ARG A 141 5.86 10.24 19.12
N TYR A 142 6.57 10.80 20.10
CA TYR A 142 8.00 11.06 19.95
C TYR A 142 8.75 9.75 19.71
N ALA A 143 9.59 9.71 18.69
CA ALA A 143 10.29 8.48 18.30
C ALA A 143 11.20 7.97 19.42
N ASN A 144 11.83 8.86 20.18
CA ASN A 144 12.67 8.51 21.35
C ASN A 144 11.89 8.04 22.59
N ALA A 145 10.56 8.20 22.59
CA ALA A 145 9.70 7.64 23.63
C ALA A 145 9.16 6.25 23.24
N VAL A 146 9.27 5.88 21.97
CA VAL A 146 8.81 4.60 21.42
C VAL A 146 9.98 3.64 21.20
N LEU A 147 11.04 4.13 20.57
CA LEU A 147 12.24 3.35 20.27
C LEU A 147 13.26 3.45 21.41
N SER A 148 13.96 2.34 21.68
CA SER A 148 15.11 2.32 22.57
C SER A 148 16.22 3.27 22.08
N PRO A 149 17.11 3.75 22.96
CA PRO A 149 18.24 4.57 22.55
C PRO A 149 19.10 3.92 21.45
N GLU A 150 19.29 2.60 21.52
CA GLU A 150 20.04 1.81 20.55
C GLU A 150 19.32 1.79 19.19
N ALA A 151 18.00 1.56 19.19
CA ALA A 151 17.19 1.60 17.99
C ALA A 151 17.16 3.01 17.37
N MET A 152 17.00 4.05 18.19
CA MET A 152 17.07 5.45 17.75
C MET A 152 18.40 5.78 17.08
N ALA A 153 19.52 5.39 17.70
CA ALA A 153 20.86 5.63 17.16
C ALA A 153 21.07 4.88 15.85
N ARG A 154 20.60 3.63 15.76
CA ARG A 154 20.76 2.79 14.56
C ARG A 154 19.91 3.28 13.39
N VAL A 155 18.64 3.59 13.64
CA VAL A 155 17.67 3.94 12.58
C VAL A 155 17.83 5.42 12.19
N PHE A 156 17.97 6.32 13.16
CA PHE A 156 17.90 7.77 12.95
C PHE A 156 19.14 8.56 13.38
N GLY A 157 20.22 7.89 13.83
CA GLY A 157 21.45 8.58 14.24
C GLY A 157 22.16 9.35 13.11
N HIS A 158 21.83 9.06 11.84
CA HIS A 158 22.39 9.76 10.70
C HIS A 158 21.31 10.04 9.63
N PRO A 159 21.39 11.16 8.90
CA PRO A 159 20.52 11.42 7.75
C PRO A 159 20.59 10.29 6.71
N SER A 160 19.48 10.03 6.03
CA SER A 160 19.39 9.02 4.98
C SER A 160 18.66 9.56 3.76
N GLY A 161 19.20 9.30 2.57
CA GLY A 161 18.50 9.54 1.31
C GLY A 161 17.57 8.40 0.89
N THR A 162 17.48 7.32 1.68
CA THR A 162 16.64 6.13 1.43
C THR A 162 15.89 5.73 2.70
N LEU A 163 15.05 4.69 2.60
CA LEU A 163 14.39 4.12 3.77
C LEU A 163 15.39 3.41 4.69
N ARG A 164 15.04 3.31 5.96
CA ARG A 164 15.80 2.59 6.99
C ARG A 164 15.09 1.28 7.32
N PRO A 165 15.58 0.11 6.87
CA PRO A 165 14.98 -1.17 7.21
C PRO A 165 14.93 -1.37 8.73
N LEU A 166 13.77 -1.81 9.21
CA LEU A 166 13.54 -2.16 10.60
C LEU A 166 13.86 -3.64 10.83
N ASN A 167 14.47 -3.96 11.96
CA ASN A 167 14.63 -5.33 12.44
C ASN A 167 13.40 -5.78 13.26
N ASP A 168 13.40 -7.02 13.77
CA ASP A 168 12.29 -7.55 14.58
C ASP A 168 12.09 -6.80 15.90
N ASP A 169 13.19 -6.39 16.54
CA ASP A 169 13.17 -5.64 17.79
C ASP A 169 12.46 -4.29 17.62
N GLU A 170 12.82 -3.51 16.61
CA GLU A 170 12.17 -2.22 16.33
C GLU A 170 10.73 -2.36 15.88
N ARG A 171 10.42 -3.40 15.10
CA ARG A 171 9.03 -3.73 14.76
C ARG A 171 8.20 -4.01 16.00
N SER A 172 8.77 -4.73 16.98
CA SER A 172 8.08 -5.02 18.24
C SER A 172 7.82 -3.74 19.06
N GLN A 173 8.76 -2.78 19.04
CA GLN A 173 8.65 -1.52 19.77
C GLN A 173 7.54 -0.60 19.22
N ILE A 174 7.26 -0.65 17.91
CA ILE A 174 6.19 0.15 17.28
C ILE A 174 4.85 -0.61 17.19
N ALA A 175 4.81 -1.91 17.49
CA ALA A 175 3.68 -2.80 17.20
C ALA A 175 2.35 -2.35 17.84
N GLU A 176 2.43 -1.75 19.03
CA GLU A 176 1.26 -1.34 19.82
C GLU A 176 0.79 0.09 19.56
N LEU A 177 1.45 0.83 18.64
CA LEU A 177 1.03 2.19 18.31
C LEU A 177 -0.37 2.19 17.68
N GLU A 178 -1.22 3.06 18.19
CA GLU A 178 -2.58 3.26 17.69
C GLU A 178 -2.57 4.06 16.40
N ILE A 179 -3.30 3.54 15.41
CA ILE A 179 -3.41 4.13 14.09
C ILE A 179 -4.87 4.16 13.62
N GLU A 180 -5.17 5.15 12.79
CA GLU A 180 -6.49 5.37 12.18
C GLU A 180 -6.35 5.55 10.66
N PRO A 181 -7.21 4.91 9.84
CA PRO A 181 -7.17 5.09 8.39
C PRO A 181 -7.31 6.56 7.98
N ARG A 182 -6.45 7.00 7.06
CA ARG A 182 -6.52 8.33 6.45
C ARG A 182 -6.85 8.19 4.95
N PRO A 183 -7.83 8.94 4.43
CA PRO A 183 -8.12 8.95 2.99
C PRO A 183 -6.87 9.34 2.18
N THR A 184 -6.58 8.59 1.12
CA THR A 184 -5.47 8.88 0.20
C THR A 184 -6.02 9.30 -1.16
N VAL A 185 -5.67 10.51 -1.62
CA VAL A 185 -6.09 11.01 -2.96
C VAL A 185 -5.49 10.17 -4.09
N ASN A 186 -4.32 9.56 -3.85
CA ASN A 186 -3.57 8.79 -4.84
C ASN A 186 -3.97 7.31 -4.99
N ALA A 187 -4.96 6.82 -4.23
CA ALA A 187 -5.47 5.46 -4.42
C ALA A 187 -5.90 5.20 -5.88
N TRP A 188 -6.57 6.18 -6.50
CA TRP A 188 -7.02 6.12 -7.90
C TRP A 188 -5.88 6.12 -8.92
N ILE A 189 -4.79 6.85 -8.64
CA ILE A 189 -3.61 6.88 -9.52
C ILE A 189 -2.91 5.51 -9.56
N GLY A 190 -2.89 4.79 -8.44
CA GLY A 190 -2.42 3.40 -8.39
C GLY A 190 -3.30 2.44 -9.19
N ILE A 191 -4.62 2.64 -9.14
CA ILE A 191 -5.61 1.82 -9.87
C ILE A 191 -5.46 1.98 -11.39
N GLU A 192 -5.23 3.19 -11.92
CA GLU A 192 -5.16 3.41 -13.37
C GLU A 192 -4.00 2.68 -14.07
N ASP A 193 -2.81 2.69 -13.49
CA ASP A 193 -1.67 2.00 -14.09
C ASP A 193 -1.78 0.49 -13.97
N GLU A 194 -2.32 -0.01 -12.86
CA GLU A 194 -2.60 -1.44 -12.71
C GLU A 194 -3.75 -1.88 -13.60
N ALA A 195 -4.71 -1.01 -13.86
CA ALA A 195 -5.72 -1.25 -14.89
C ALA A 195 -5.06 -1.40 -16.27
N LYS A 196 -4.09 -0.56 -16.64
CA LYS A 196 -3.32 -0.75 -17.89
C LYS A 196 -2.56 -2.08 -17.93
N MET A 197 -1.92 -2.48 -16.83
CA MET A 197 -1.26 -3.80 -16.75
C MET A 197 -2.27 -4.96 -16.83
N ALA A 198 -3.43 -4.81 -16.21
CA ALA A 198 -4.51 -5.79 -16.22
C ALA A 198 -5.21 -5.89 -17.58
N GLU A 199 -5.32 -4.78 -18.32
CA GLU A 199 -5.79 -4.73 -19.71
C GLU A 199 -4.87 -5.54 -20.61
N GLN A 200 -3.56 -5.41 -20.43
CA GLN A 200 -2.54 -6.15 -21.20
C GLN A 200 -2.39 -7.62 -20.78
N SER A 201 -2.92 -8.00 -19.61
CA SER A 201 -2.77 -9.35 -19.07
C SER A 201 -3.86 -10.31 -19.56
N GLN A 202 -3.50 -11.55 -19.86
CA GLN A 202 -4.46 -12.64 -20.04
C GLN A 202 -4.92 -13.13 -18.65
N ILE A 203 -6.20 -12.91 -18.35
CA ILE A 203 -6.86 -13.33 -17.11
C ILE A 203 -7.83 -14.46 -17.44
N ASN A 204 -7.84 -15.51 -16.61
CA ASN A 204 -8.78 -16.61 -16.76
C ASN A 204 -10.23 -16.09 -16.66
N SER A 205 -11.08 -16.49 -17.60
CA SER A 205 -12.48 -16.04 -17.68
C SER A 205 -13.31 -16.45 -16.46
N ASP A 206 -13.01 -17.58 -15.83
CA ASP A 206 -13.70 -18.02 -14.62
C ASP A 206 -13.31 -17.17 -13.41
N THR A 207 -12.03 -16.79 -13.31
CA THR A 207 -11.57 -15.81 -12.30
C THR A 207 -12.30 -14.47 -12.48
N VAL A 208 -12.46 -13.98 -13.71
CA VAL A 208 -13.22 -12.75 -13.99
C VAL A 208 -14.68 -12.87 -13.54
N LYS A 209 -15.34 -14.00 -13.83
CA LYS A 209 -16.74 -14.23 -13.42
C LYS A 209 -16.91 -14.26 -11.91
N LEU A 210 -16.01 -14.95 -11.19
CA LEU A 210 -16.03 -15.04 -9.74
C LEU A 210 -15.88 -13.65 -9.11
N ILE A 211 -14.85 -12.90 -9.51
CA ILE A 211 -14.60 -11.55 -8.97
C ILE A 211 -15.75 -10.59 -9.30
N ASN A 212 -16.35 -10.66 -10.49
CA ASN A 212 -17.52 -9.86 -10.81
C ASN A 212 -18.74 -10.24 -9.94
N GLY A 213 -18.90 -11.53 -9.62
CA GLY A 213 -19.92 -12.03 -8.70
C GLY A 213 -19.70 -11.50 -7.28
N ASP A 214 -18.45 -11.48 -6.81
CA ASP A 214 -18.09 -10.98 -5.48
C ASP A 214 -18.34 -9.48 -5.36
N LEU A 215 -17.87 -8.71 -6.35
CA LEU A 215 -18.04 -7.27 -6.40
C LEU A 215 -19.49 -6.85 -6.68
N ALA A 216 -20.40 -7.76 -7.05
CA ALA A 216 -21.81 -7.44 -7.18
C ALA A 216 -22.48 -7.09 -5.83
N LEU A 217 -21.87 -7.49 -4.71
CA LEU A 217 -22.30 -7.07 -3.38
C LEU A 217 -21.80 -5.66 -3.01
N ALA A 218 -20.78 -5.14 -3.72
CA ALA A 218 -20.18 -3.84 -3.46
C ALA A 218 -21.04 -2.72 -4.02
N ALA A 219 -21.32 -1.71 -3.19
CA ALA A 219 -21.87 -0.45 -3.65
C ALA A 219 -20.75 0.42 -4.25
N LEU A 220 -20.41 0.19 -5.52
CA LEU A 220 -19.50 1.06 -6.30
C LEU A 220 -20.21 2.36 -6.73
N GLU A 221 -21.06 2.90 -5.87
CA GLU A 221 -21.84 4.11 -6.13
C GLU A 221 -20.91 5.32 -6.25
N GLY A 222 -21.29 6.28 -7.11
CA GLY A 222 -20.45 7.46 -7.39
C GLY A 222 -19.29 7.23 -8.38
N MET A 223 -19.02 6.00 -8.80
CA MET A 223 -18.05 5.70 -9.86
C MET A 223 -18.69 5.72 -11.25
N SER A 224 -17.95 6.21 -12.24
CA SER A 224 -18.31 6.04 -13.65
C SER A 224 -18.22 4.58 -14.09
N GLU A 225 -18.91 4.21 -15.16
CA GLU A 225 -18.83 2.84 -15.71
C GLU A 225 -17.40 2.46 -16.13
N GLU A 226 -16.62 3.44 -16.62
CA GLU A 226 -15.21 3.24 -16.94
C GLU A 226 -14.39 2.94 -15.67
N GLN A 227 -14.62 3.67 -14.58
CA GLN A 227 -13.96 3.42 -13.30
C GLN A 227 -14.32 2.03 -12.75
N LYS A 228 -15.60 1.65 -12.79
CA LYS A 228 -16.06 0.31 -12.37
C LYS A 228 -15.41 -0.79 -13.20
N ALA A 229 -15.29 -0.60 -14.52
CA ALA A 229 -14.64 -1.56 -15.40
C ALA A 229 -13.15 -1.73 -15.05
N LYS A 230 -12.42 -0.64 -14.82
CA LYS A 230 -11.01 -0.65 -14.39
C LYS A 230 -10.84 -1.38 -13.05
N VAL A 231 -11.68 -1.08 -12.07
CA VAL A 231 -11.68 -1.72 -10.75
C VAL A 231 -11.90 -3.23 -10.86
N ARG A 232 -12.97 -3.68 -11.54
CA ARG A 232 -13.27 -5.11 -11.74
C ARG A 232 -12.13 -5.84 -12.44
N ARG A 233 -11.58 -5.25 -13.50
CA ARG A 233 -10.49 -5.84 -14.27
C ARG A 233 -9.22 -5.98 -13.43
N ARG A 234 -8.89 -4.96 -12.65
CA ARG A 234 -7.77 -4.97 -11.71
C ARG A 234 -7.94 -6.04 -10.62
N ALA A 235 -9.11 -6.11 -10.00
CA ALA A 235 -9.41 -7.12 -8.98
C ALA A 235 -9.25 -8.55 -9.55
N ALA A 236 -9.75 -8.80 -10.76
CA ALA A 236 -9.57 -10.09 -11.43
C ALA A 236 -8.10 -10.42 -11.73
N TRP A 237 -7.29 -9.40 -12.08
CA TRP A 237 -5.86 -9.57 -12.30
C TRP A 237 -5.10 -9.90 -11.01
N LEU A 238 -5.43 -9.24 -9.90
CA LEU A 238 -4.87 -9.56 -8.58
C LEU A 238 -5.28 -10.96 -8.11
N ALA A 239 -6.54 -11.35 -8.31
CA ALA A 239 -7.03 -12.68 -7.99
C ALA A 239 -6.28 -13.78 -8.77
N GLU A 240 -6.03 -13.56 -10.06
CA GLU A 240 -5.24 -14.47 -10.90
C GLU A 240 -3.78 -14.57 -10.41
N ARG A 241 -3.16 -13.45 -10.01
CA ARG A 241 -1.81 -13.44 -9.43
C ARG A 241 -1.76 -14.22 -8.11
N PHE A 242 -2.72 -13.96 -7.21
CA PHE A 242 -2.88 -14.67 -5.95
C PHE A 242 -2.98 -16.19 -6.17
N VAL A 243 -3.83 -16.62 -7.11
CA VAL A 243 -4.00 -18.02 -7.51
C VAL A 243 -2.68 -18.63 -7.99
N ARG A 244 -1.96 -17.94 -8.88
CA ARG A 244 -0.67 -18.43 -9.42
C ARG A 244 0.37 -18.58 -8.31
N ARG A 245 0.42 -17.64 -7.36
CA ARG A 245 1.31 -17.72 -6.20
C ARG A 245 0.99 -18.95 -5.35
N ARG A 246 -0.28 -19.16 -5.00
CA ARG A 246 -0.75 -20.32 -4.22
C ARG A 246 -0.44 -21.65 -4.91
N ALA A 247 -0.67 -21.73 -6.22
CA ALA A 247 -0.34 -22.90 -7.02
C ALA A 247 1.16 -23.21 -7.00
N LYS A 248 2.01 -22.20 -7.19
CA LYS A 248 3.47 -22.37 -7.14
C LYS A 248 3.98 -22.82 -5.77
N SER A 249 3.35 -22.36 -4.69
CA SER A 249 3.70 -22.77 -3.32
C SER A 249 3.08 -24.11 -2.89
N GLY A 250 2.31 -24.79 -3.75
CA GLY A 250 1.63 -26.04 -3.40
C GLY A 250 0.49 -25.87 -2.38
N GLN A 251 -0.05 -24.66 -2.22
CA GLN A 251 -1.09 -24.33 -1.23
C GLN A 251 -2.48 -24.27 -1.89
N LEU A 252 -2.86 -25.30 -2.65
CA LEU A 252 -4.17 -25.37 -3.30
C LEU A 252 -5.20 -26.05 -2.40
N VAL A 253 -5.48 -25.46 -1.24
CA VAL A 253 -6.50 -25.93 -0.29
C VAL A 253 -7.54 -24.83 -0.05
N CYS A 254 -8.75 -25.24 0.36
CA CYS A 254 -9.79 -24.31 0.80
C CYS A 254 -9.41 -23.68 2.15
N ASP A 255 -9.29 -22.35 2.20
CA ASP A 255 -8.91 -21.58 3.38
C ASP A 255 -9.99 -21.59 4.48
N ASN A 256 -11.23 -22.01 4.17
CA ASN A 256 -12.32 -22.09 5.15
C ASN A 256 -12.49 -23.51 5.75
N CYS A 257 -12.49 -24.54 4.92
CA CYS A 257 -12.78 -25.92 5.36
C CYS A 257 -11.61 -26.90 5.25
N ASN A 258 -10.44 -26.46 4.76
CA ASN A 258 -9.27 -27.30 4.49
C ASN A 258 -9.51 -28.42 3.48
N PHE A 259 -10.54 -28.29 2.63
CA PHE A 259 -10.74 -29.22 1.52
C PHE A 259 -9.52 -29.19 0.58
N ASP A 260 -8.86 -30.35 0.44
CA ASP A 260 -7.80 -30.59 -0.52
C ASP A 260 -8.39 -31.24 -1.79
N PRO A 261 -8.33 -30.56 -2.95
CA PRO A 261 -8.81 -31.10 -4.21
C PRO A 261 -7.88 -32.15 -4.85
N ALA A 262 -6.65 -32.35 -4.36
CA ALA A 262 -5.68 -33.27 -4.96
C ALA A 262 -6.22 -34.70 -5.02
N ASP A 263 -6.77 -35.21 -3.92
CA ASP A 263 -7.30 -36.56 -3.83
C ASP A 263 -8.46 -36.79 -4.80
N LYS A 264 -9.34 -35.79 -4.95
CA LYS A 264 -10.46 -35.85 -5.90
C LYS A 264 -10.00 -35.77 -7.35
N ALA A 265 -8.90 -35.07 -7.60
CA ALA A 265 -8.36 -34.85 -8.94
C ALA A 265 -7.45 -36.01 -9.42
N ALA A 266 -6.82 -36.76 -8.52
CA ALA A 266 -5.70 -37.67 -8.77
C ALA A 266 -5.89 -38.70 -9.91
N HIS A 267 -7.14 -39.08 -10.21
CA HIS A 267 -7.48 -40.08 -11.24
C HIS A 267 -8.44 -39.53 -12.30
N THR A 268 -8.44 -38.22 -12.50
CA THR A 268 -9.33 -37.54 -13.44
C THR A 268 -8.54 -36.60 -14.35
N THR A 269 -9.19 -36.10 -15.41
CA THR A 269 -8.65 -35.01 -16.22
C THR A 269 -8.85 -33.63 -15.59
N VAL A 270 -9.53 -33.57 -14.44
CA VAL A 270 -9.83 -32.32 -13.73
C VAL A 270 -8.61 -31.89 -12.95
N THR A 271 -8.24 -30.62 -13.09
CA THR A 271 -7.12 -30.07 -12.32
C THR A 271 -7.56 -29.80 -10.87
N ALA A 272 -6.68 -30.04 -9.90
CA ALA A 272 -6.93 -29.71 -8.50
C ALA A 272 -7.34 -28.23 -8.33
N ARG A 273 -6.71 -27.31 -9.07
CA ARG A 273 -7.06 -25.89 -9.07
C ARG A 273 -8.49 -25.62 -9.51
N SER A 274 -9.02 -26.29 -10.53
CA SER A 274 -10.39 -26.05 -11.04
C SER A 274 -11.50 -26.43 -10.05
N LEU A 275 -11.17 -27.09 -8.93
CA LEU A 275 -12.12 -27.45 -7.87
C LEU A 275 -12.17 -26.40 -6.74
N LEU A 276 -11.46 -25.28 -6.88
CA LEU A 276 -11.45 -24.17 -5.94
C LEU A 276 -11.86 -22.88 -6.66
N ASP A 277 -12.57 -22.02 -5.95
CA ASP A 277 -12.90 -20.66 -6.36
C ASP A 277 -11.96 -19.68 -5.66
N VAL A 278 -11.60 -18.60 -6.36
CA VAL A 278 -10.99 -17.44 -5.71
C VAL A 278 -12.13 -16.53 -5.24
N HIS A 279 -12.06 -16.14 -3.97
CA HIS A 279 -13.09 -15.35 -3.30
C HIS A 279 -12.49 -14.06 -2.75
N HIS A 280 -13.11 -12.94 -3.06
CA HIS A 280 -12.74 -11.62 -2.56
C HIS A 280 -13.37 -11.39 -1.18
N MET A 281 -12.53 -11.23 -0.16
CA MET A 281 -12.94 -11.17 1.25
C MET A 281 -13.52 -9.82 1.66
N ASN A 282 -13.16 -8.74 0.97
CA ASN A 282 -13.52 -7.38 1.32
C ASN A 282 -14.09 -6.59 0.12
N PRO A 283 -15.11 -7.12 -0.59
CA PRO A 283 -15.64 -6.48 -1.79
C PRO A 283 -16.35 -5.16 -1.50
N LEU A 284 -16.90 -4.98 -0.29
CA LEU A 284 -17.67 -3.79 0.09
C LEU A 284 -16.82 -2.50 0.16
N GLU A 285 -15.51 -2.62 0.36
CA GLU A 285 -14.58 -1.50 0.46
C GLU A 285 -13.79 -1.27 -0.84
N GLU A 286 -14.11 -2.01 -1.90
CA GLU A 286 -13.41 -1.92 -3.19
C GLU A 286 -13.53 -0.50 -3.77
N GLY A 287 -12.39 0.08 -4.11
CA GLY A 287 -12.29 1.45 -4.63
C GLY A 287 -12.39 2.55 -3.56
N ILE A 288 -12.70 2.21 -2.30
CA ILE A 288 -12.47 3.09 -1.14
C ILE A 288 -11.08 2.85 -0.58
N ARG A 289 -10.64 1.59 -0.52
CA ARG A 289 -9.27 1.21 -0.16
C ARG A 289 -8.56 0.49 -1.31
N TYR A 290 -7.25 0.41 -1.20
CA TYR A 290 -6.43 -0.28 -2.20
C TYR A 290 -6.45 -1.80 -1.99
N THR A 291 -7.15 -2.50 -2.88
CA THR A 291 -7.23 -3.98 -2.86
C THR A 291 -5.90 -4.63 -3.24
N THR A 292 -5.51 -5.69 -2.55
CA THR A 292 -4.27 -6.44 -2.76
C THR A 292 -4.48 -7.96 -2.79
N GLU A 293 -3.43 -8.74 -3.07
CA GLU A 293 -3.53 -10.21 -3.05
C GLU A 293 -3.96 -10.77 -1.68
N ALA A 294 -3.78 -10.01 -0.59
CA ALA A 294 -4.22 -10.40 0.76
C ALA A 294 -5.73 -10.29 0.97
N ASP A 295 -6.45 -9.67 0.04
CA ASP A 295 -7.90 -9.55 0.07
C ASP A 295 -8.61 -10.72 -0.60
N PHE A 296 -7.86 -11.72 -1.06
CA PHE A 296 -8.40 -12.92 -1.70
C PHE A 296 -8.08 -14.17 -0.88
N CYS A 297 -8.98 -15.13 -0.94
CA CYS A 297 -8.79 -16.48 -0.41
C CYS A 297 -9.18 -17.52 -1.46
N LEU A 298 -8.73 -18.76 -1.28
CA LEU A 298 -9.22 -19.91 -2.02
C LEU A 298 -10.29 -20.62 -1.20
N VAL A 299 -11.44 -20.88 -1.80
CA VAL A 299 -12.55 -21.58 -1.14
C VAL A 299 -13.12 -22.65 -2.07
N CYS A 300 -13.64 -23.75 -1.51
CA CYS A 300 -14.37 -24.71 -2.32
C CYS A 300 -15.76 -24.14 -2.71
N PRO A 301 -16.39 -24.64 -3.80
CA PRO A 301 -17.67 -24.12 -4.27
C PRO A 301 -18.78 -24.07 -3.20
N ASN A 302 -18.75 -25.01 -2.24
CA ASN A 302 -19.71 -25.04 -1.14
C ASN A 302 -19.48 -23.90 -0.13
N CYS A 303 -18.22 -23.66 0.27
CA CYS A 303 -17.88 -22.56 1.18
C CYS A 303 -18.16 -21.22 0.51
N HIS A 304 -17.75 -21.06 -0.74
CA HIS A 304 -17.97 -19.85 -1.52
C HIS A 304 -19.47 -19.50 -1.59
N ARG A 305 -20.31 -20.46 -1.98
CA ARG A 305 -21.77 -20.28 -2.04
C ARG A 305 -22.37 -19.96 -0.68
N PHE A 306 -21.91 -20.62 0.38
CA PHE A 306 -22.39 -20.38 1.74
C PHE A 306 -22.09 -18.95 2.20
N MET A 307 -20.86 -18.48 2.04
CA MET A 307 -20.41 -17.15 2.45
C MET A 307 -21.25 -16.04 1.78
N HIS A 308 -21.43 -16.12 0.46
CA HIS A 308 -22.29 -15.17 -0.27
C HIS A 308 -23.76 -15.24 0.13
N ARG A 309 -24.28 -16.45 0.38
CA ARG A 309 -25.67 -16.61 0.82
C ARG A 309 -25.86 -15.99 2.19
N LEU A 310 -24.93 -16.22 3.12
CA LEU A 310 -24.95 -15.64 4.46
C LEU A 310 -24.86 -14.12 4.40
N ALA A 311 -23.90 -13.55 3.67
CA ALA A 311 -23.75 -12.10 3.53
C ALA A 311 -25.02 -11.41 3.01
N ARG A 312 -25.76 -12.04 2.09
CA ARG A 312 -27.04 -11.51 1.59
C ARG A 312 -28.17 -11.50 2.62
N THR A 313 -28.08 -12.30 3.68
CA THR A 313 -29.09 -12.31 4.76
C THR A 313 -28.85 -11.22 5.80
N LEU A 314 -27.67 -10.63 5.81
CA LEU A 314 -27.27 -9.61 6.77
C LEU A 314 -27.60 -8.23 6.23
N THR A 315 -27.89 -7.28 7.10
CA THR A 315 -28.14 -5.87 6.75
C THR A 315 -26.94 -5.01 7.09
N ASP A 316 -26.35 -5.24 8.27
CA ASP A 316 -25.18 -4.54 8.77
C ASP A 316 -23.93 -4.78 7.89
N PRO A 317 -23.25 -3.72 7.40
CA PRO A 317 -22.07 -3.85 6.55
C PRO A 317 -20.90 -4.60 7.22
N MET A 318 -20.73 -4.47 8.53
CA MET A 318 -19.61 -5.09 9.25
C MET A 318 -19.82 -6.59 9.41
N GLU A 319 -21.05 -7.01 9.75
CA GLU A 319 -21.42 -8.43 9.75
C GLU A 319 -21.35 -9.05 8.35
N LYS A 320 -21.72 -8.30 7.29
CA LYS A 320 -21.52 -8.76 5.90
C LYS A 320 -20.05 -8.99 5.59
N ALA A 321 -19.18 -8.03 5.91
CA ALA A 321 -17.74 -8.15 5.68
C ALA A 321 -17.16 -9.36 6.44
N LYS A 322 -17.61 -9.59 7.68
CA LYS A 322 -17.24 -10.76 8.47
C LYS A 322 -17.69 -12.08 7.84
N ALA A 323 -18.92 -12.15 7.34
CA ALA A 323 -19.47 -13.34 6.67
C ALA A 323 -18.74 -13.72 5.36
N LEU A 324 -18.04 -12.76 4.74
CA LEU A 324 -17.25 -12.94 3.53
C LEU A 324 -15.79 -13.35 3.82
N ARG A 325 -15.40 -13.56 5.07
CA ARG A 325 -14.06 -14.02 5.44
C ARG A 325 -14.07 -15.51 5.85
N PRO A 326 -13.00 -16.27 5.55
CA PRO A 326 -12.82 -17.61 6.11
C PRO A 326 -12.84 -17.57 7.64
N VAL A 327 -13.38 -18.62 8.26
CA VAL A 327 -13.38 -18.74 9.72
C VAL A 327 -11.98 -19.10 10.19
N GLU A 328 -11.38 -18.27 11.06
CA GLU A 328 -10.14 -18.60 11.75
C GLU A 328 -10.35 -19.87 12.59
N LYS A 329 -9.48 -20.87 12.41
CA LYS A 329 -9.46 -22.10 13.21
C LYS A 329 -8.31 -22.05 14.21
#